data_AF-A0A962R168-F1
#
_entry.id   AF-A0A962R168-F1
#
_cell.length_a   1.000
_cell.length_b   1.000
_cell.length_c   1.000
_cell.angle_alpha   90.00
_cell.angle_beta   90.00
_cell.angle_gamma   90.00
#
_symmetry.space_group_name_H-M   'P 1'
#
loop_
_entity.id
_entity.type
_entity.pdbx_description
1 polymer ?
#
loop_
_entity_poly.entity_id
_entity_poly.type
_entity_poly.pdbx_seq_one_letter_code
_entity_poly.pdbx_strand_id
1 'polypeptide(L)'
;MTRQPGPRHWILLGLLSLAWGFAFLLIAVALASFPPLTLVALRLLLGAAALYVVMRWQGLRLPASGRWWLLFTGLSITGNLIPFTLITWAEVHITSGQAGLLMALVPISTLVL
;
A
#
# COMPACT_ATOMS: atom_id res chain seq x y z
N MET A 1 4.58 11.27 26.14
CA MET A 1 4.89 12.64 25.68
C MET A 1 4.19 12.89 24.34
N THR A 2 2.93 13.29 24.36
CA THR A 2 2.16 13.61 23.16
C THR A 2 2.52 15.01 22.69
N ARG A 3 3.50 15.13 21.78
CA ARG A 3 3.78 16.40 21.10
C ARG A 3 2.50 16.83 20.37
N GLN A 4 1.97 18.00 20.71
CA GLN A 4 0.79 18.53 20.03
C GLN A 4 1.08 18.66 18.54
N PRO A 5 0.16 18.24 17.65
CA PRO A 5 0.38 18.29 16.21
C PRO A 5 0.40 19.74 15.74
N GLY A 6 1.61 20.27 15.53
CA GLY A 6 1.79 21.58 14.88
C GLY A 6 1.27 21.58 13.43
N PRO A 7 1.07 22.76 12.81
CA PRO A 7 0.45 22.93 11.49
C PRO A 7 1.13 22.12 10.38
N ARG A 8 2.45 21.86 10.50
CA ARG A 8 3.20 20.99 9.57
C ARG A 8 2.64 19.56 9.51
N HIS A 9 2.18 18.99 10.62
CA HIS A 9 1.64 17.63 10.66
C HIS A 9 0.32 17.54 9.89
N TRP A 10 -0.53 18.56 10.01
CA TRP A 10 -1.78 18.65 9.26
C TRP A 10 -1.56 18.79 7.75
N ILE A 11 -0.57 19.59 7.33
CA ILE A 11 -0.18 19.69 5.92
C ILE A 11 0.33 18.35 5.39
N LEU A 12 1.22 17.69 6.13
CA LEU A 12 1.75 16.37 5.75
C LEU A 12 0.63 15.32 5.68
N LEU A 13 -0.33 15.36 6.61
CA LEU A 13 -1.49 14.47 6.62
C LEU A 13 -2.38 14.72 5.40
N GLY A 14 -2.68 15.99 5.09
CA GLY A 14 -3.44 16.34 3.89
C GLY A 14 -2.76 15.88 2.61
N LEU A 15 -1.43 16.07 2.50
CA LEU A 15 -0.66 15.63 1.33
C LEU A 15 -0.62 14.10 1.22
N LEU A 16 -0.49 13.39 2.35
CA LEU A 16 -0.58 11.93 2.40
C LEU A 16 -1.97 11.44 1.97
N SER A 17 -3.04 12.07 2.46
CA SER A 17 -4.42 11.75 2.08
C SER A 17 -4.67 11.98 0.59
N LEU A 18 -4.14 13.08 0.03
CA LEU A 18 -4.22 13.34 -1.41
C LEU A 18 -3.43 12.31 -2.21
N ALA A 19 -2.21 11.97 -1.79
CA ALA A 19 -1.38 10.97 -2.47
C ALA A 19 -2.06 9.59 -2.49
N TRP A 20 -2.66 9.18 -1.37
CA TRP A 20 -3.41 7.92 -1.30
C TRP A 20 -4.73 7.97 -2.08
N GLY A 21 -5.48 9.07 -1.99
CA GLY A 21 -6.73 9.24 -2.74
C GLY A 21 -6.51 9.23 -4.26
N PHE A 22 -5.49 9.95 -4.73
CA PHE A 22 -5.13 10.01 -6.15
C PHE A 22 -4.66 8.66 -6.69
N ALA A 23 -4.04 7.81 -5.84
CA ALA A 23 -3.62 6.48 -6.25
C ALA A 23 -4.78 5.61 -6.73
N PHE A 24 -5.96 5.67 -6.10
CA PHE A 24 -7.15 4.92 -6.54
C PHE A 24 -7.65 5.41 -7.91
N LEU A 25 -7.57 6.71 -8.18
CA LEU A 25 -7.90 7.25 -9.50
C LEU A 25 -6.94 6.72 -10.56
N LEU A 26 -5.63 6.68 -10.27
CA LEU A 26 -4.64 6.12 -11.18
C LEU A 26 -4.82 4.61 -11.42
N ILE A 27 -5.22 3.85 -10.39
CA ILE A 27 -5.51 2.42 -10.52
C ILE A 27 -6.71 2.21 -11.46
N ALA A 28 -7.80 2.95 -11.26
CA ALA A 28 -8.95 2.91 -12.16
C ALA A 28 -8.59 3.23 -13.62
N VAL A 29 -7.72 4.22 -13.86
CA VAL A 29 -7.22 4.54 -15.21
C VAL A 29 -6.36 3.39 -15.77
N ALA A 30 -5.46 2.83 -14.96
CA ALA A 30 -4.58 1.74 -15.40
C ALA A 30 -5.33 0.42 -15.64
N LEU A 31 -6.42 0.17 -14.93
CA LEU A 31 -7.31 -0.98 -15.14
C LEU A 31 -7.96 -0.99 -16.53
N ALA A 32 -8.05 0.16 -17.21
CA ALA A 32 -8.50 0.20 -18.60
C ALA A 32 -7.53 -0.49 -19.57
N SER A 33 -6.26 -0.64 -19.20
CA SER A 33 -5.21 -1.22 -20.05
C SER A 33 -4.60 -2.52 -19.50
N PHE A 34 -4.69 -2.78 -18.19
CA PHE A 34 -4.05 -3.91 -17.53
C PHE A 34 -5.01 -4.72 -16.65
N PRO A 35 -4.88 -6.05 -16.62
CA PRO A 35 -5.62 -6.88 -15.66
C PRO A 35 -5.28 -6.52 -14.20
N PRO A 36 -6.23 -6.66 -13.25
CA PRO A 36 -6.03 -6.35 -11.84
C PRO A 36 -4.78 -6.99 -11.23
N LEU A 37 -4.57 -8.27 -11.49
CA LEU A 37 -3.45 -9.02 -10.92
C LEU A 37 -2.10 -8.53 -11.46
N THR A 38 -2.04 -8.17 -12.74
CA THR A 38 -0.82 -7.64 -13.38
C THR A 38 -0.44 -6.28 -12.78
N LEU A 39 -1.44 -5.43 -12.52
CA LEU A 39 -1.24 -4.13 -11.91
C LEU A 39 -0.67 -4.26 -10.48
N VAL A 40 -1.24 -5.15 -9.67
CA VAL A 40 -0.74 -5.42 -8.32
C VAL A 40 0.66 -6.04 -8.35
N ALA A 41 0.89 -7.00 -9.25
CA ALA A 41 2.21 -7.62 -9.40
C ALA A 41 3.28 -6.58 -9.77
N LEU A 42 3.00 -5.71 -10.74
CA LEU A 42 3.92 -4.64 -11.13
C LEU A 42 4.19 -3.68 -9.96
N ARG A 43 3.14 -3.28 -9.23
CA ARG A 43 3.26 -2.40 -8.06
C ARG A 43 4.16 -3.02 -6.98
N LEU A 44 3.95 -4.29 -6.66
CA LEU A 44 4.75 -5.00 -5.66
C LEU A 44 6.20 -5.22 -6.12
N LEU A 45 6.42 -5.51 -7.40
CA LEU A 45 7.75 -5.66 -7.98
C LEU A 45 8.53 -4.33 -7.95
N LEU A 46 7.89 -3.22 -8.33
CA LEU A 46 8.51 -1.89 -8.26
C LEU A 46 8.84 -1.50 -6.82
N GLY A 47 7.91 -1.74 -5.88
CA GLY A 47 8.14 -1.50 -4.46
C GLY A 47 9.29 -2.36 -3.90
N ALA A 48 9.32 -3.65 -4.25
CA ALA A 48 10.38 -4.56 -3.86
C ALA A 48 11.73 -4.15 -4.44
N ALA A 49 11.79 -3.75 -5.72
CA ALA A 49 13.00 -3.28 -6.36
C ALA A 49 13.52 -1.98 -5.71
N ALA A 50 12.63 -1.01 -5.44
CA ALA A 50 13.00 0.23 -4.76
C ALA A 50 13.55 -0.04 -3.35
N LEU A 51 12.86 -0.86 -2.56
CA LEU A 51 13.32 -1.24 -1.23
C LEU A 51 14.64 -2.02 -1.28
N TYR A 52 14.82 -2.89 -2.26
CA TYR A 52 16.07 -3.61 -2.46
C TYR A 52 17.24 -2.66 -2.77
N VAL A 53 17.04 -1.69 -3.67
CA VAL A 53 18.05 -0.67 -3.98
C VAL A 53 18.42 0.14 -2.73
N VAL A 54 17.43 0.58 -1.96
CA VAL A 54 17.65 1.31 -0.70
C VAL A 54 18.40 0.46 0.33
N MET A 55 18.01 -0.81 0.48
CA MET A 55 18.68 -1.76 1.37
C MET A 55 20.16 -1.93 0.99
N ARG A 56 20.46 -2.08 -0.31
CA ARG A 56 21.83 -2.21 -0.80
C ARG A 56 22.63 -0.92 -0.60
N TRP A 57 22.02 0.25 -0.79
CA TRP A 57 22.67 1.54 -0.54
C TRP A 57 23.01 1.73 0.94
N GLN A 58 22.16 1.26 1.85
CA GLN A 58 22.42 1.28 3.30
C GLN A 58 23.44 0.21 3.75
N GLY A 59 23.98 -0.61 2.84
CA GLY A 59 24.93 -1.67 3.16
C GLY A 59 24.31 -2.88 3.87
N LEU A 60 22.99 -2.94 3.96
CA LEU A 60 22.26 -4.03 4.59
C LEU A 60 22.28 -5.28 3.69
N ARG A 61 22.17 -6.45 4.32
CA ARG A 61 22.13 -7.75 3.66
C ARG A 61 20.79 -8.42 3.96
N LEU A 62 20.29 -9.18 2.99
CA LEU A 62 19.11 -10.01 3.20
C LEU A 62 19.40 -11.05 4.29
N PRO A 63 18.41 -11.36 5.16
CA PRO A 63 18.59 -12.39 6.17
C PRO A 63 18.81 -13.75 5.51
N ALA A 64 19.83 -14.47 5.99
CA ALA A 64 20.21 -15.77 5.44
C ALA A 64 19.32 -16.92 5.93
N SER A 65 18.52 -16.73 6.98
CA SER A 65 17.68 -17.80 7.53
C SER A 65 16.32 -17.88 6.83
N GLY A 66 15.92 -19.09 6.45
CA GLY A 66 14.63 -19.35 5.79
C GLY A 66 13.41 -18.98 6.65
N ARG A 67 13.56 -18.94 7.99
CA ARG A 67 12.49 -18.53 8.90
C ARG A 67 12.07 -17.08 8.71
N TRP A 68 13.01 -16.17 8.48
CA TRP A 68 12.68 -14.76 8.21
C TRP A 68 11.96 -14.60 6.88
N TRP A 69 12.34 -15.37 5.86
CA TRP A 69 11.65 -15.40 4.57
C TRP A 69 10.21 -15.89 4.70
N LEU A 70 9.95 -16.91 5.54
CA LEU A 70 8.60 -17.39 5.80
C LEU A 70 7.73 -16.31 6.48
N LEU A 71 8.29 -15.62 7.48
CA LEU A 71 7.61 -14.52 8.18
C LEU A 71 7.32 -13.34 7.24
N PHE A 72 8.30 -12.93 6.42
CA PHE A 72 8.12 -11.84 5.46
C PHE A 72 7.11 -12.21 4.38
N THR A 73 7.11 -13.47 3.93
CA THR A 73 6.15 -13.96 2.94
C THR A 73 4.74 -13.93 3.53
N GLY A 74 4.54 -14.45 4.75
CA GLY A 74 3.25 -14.38 5.44
C GLY A 74 2.77 -12.93 5.63
N LEU A 75 3.65 -12.03 6.09
CA LEU A 75 3.33 -10.61 6.27
C LEU A 75 2.99 -9.92 4.95
N SER A 76 3.73 -10.22 3.87
CA SER A 76 3.51 -9.61 2.56
C SER A 76 2.22 -10.12 1.92
N ILE A 77 1.91 -11.41 2.08
CA ILE A 77 0.67 -11.99 1.56
C ILE A 77 -0.53 -11.36 2.25
N THR A 78 -0.55 -11.37 3.59
CA THR A 78 -1.68 -10.87 4.38
C THR A 78 -1.78 -9.34 4.37
N GLY A 79 -0.65 -8.64 4.41
CA GLY A 79 -0.62 -7.18 4.53
C GLY A 79 -0.64 -6.45 3.20
N ASN A 80 -0.24 -7.09 2.09
CA ASN A 80 -0.18 -6.43 0.78
C ASN A 80 -0.88 -7.22 -0.32
N LEU A 81 -0.48 -8.46 -0.58
CA LEU A 81 -0.94 -9.18 -1.77
C LEU A 81 -2.45 -9.39 -1.77
N ILE A 82 -3.00 -9.97 -0.69
CA ILE A 82 -4.43 -10.21 -0.53
C ILE A 82 -5.22 -8.89 -0.55
N PRO A 83 -4.93 -7.89 0.32
CA PRO A 83 -5.74 -6.69 0.39
C PRO A 83 -5.67 -5.87 -0.90
N PHE A 84 -4.49 -5.67 -1.49
CA PHE A 84 -4.39 -4.88 -2.73
C PHE A 84 -5.02 -5.60 -3.93
N THR A 85 -4.93 -6.93 -4.02
CA THR A 85 -5.64 -7.68 -5.07
C THR A 85 -7.15 -7.55 -4.93
N LEU A 86 -7.68 -7.68 -3.71
CA LEU A 86 -9.11 -7.52 -3.44
C LEU A 86 -9.58 -6.10 -3.75
N ILE A 87 -8.81 -5.07 -3.37
CA ILE A 87 -9.15 -3.67 -3.66
C ILE A 87 -9.16 -3.40 -5.16
N THR A 88 -8.11 -3.80 -5.88
CA THR A 88 -8.03 -3.59 -7.34
C THR A 88 -9.09 -4.39 -8.08
N TRP A 89 -9.49 -5.57 -7.57
CA TRP A 89 -10.64 -6.31 -8.10
C TRP A 89 -11.97 -5.63 -7.80
N ALA A 90 -12.14 -5.05 -6.61
CA ALA A 90 -13.31 -4.28 -6.26
C ALA A 90 -13.48 -3.07 -7.19
N GLU A 91 -12.41 -2.35 -7.51
CA GLU A 91 -12.42 -1.21 -8.44
C GLU A 91 -12.89 -1.54 -9.87
N VAL A 92 -12.94 -2.82 -10.26
CA VAL A 92 -13.58 -3.23 -11.53
C VAL A 92 -15.11 -3.10 -11.45
N HIS A 93 -15.68 -3.20 -10.25
CA HIS A 93 -17.13 -3.21 -9.99
C HIS A 93 -17.63 -1.92 -9.32
N ILE A 94 -16.75 -1.17 -8.64
CA ILE A 94 -17.07 0.08 -7.94
C ILE A 94 -16.24 1.24 -8.46
N THR A 95 -16.75 2.45 -8.32
CA THR A 95 -15.99 3.66 -8.69
C THR A 95 -14.82 3.90 -7.74
N SER A 96 -13.76 4.55 -8.22
CA SER A 96 -12.59 4.92 -7.40
C SER A 96 -12.95 5.79 -6.18
N GLY A 97 -14.00 6.61 -6.30
CA GLY A 97 -14.54 7.38 -5.18
C GLY A 97 -15.17 6.50 -4.09
N GLN A 98 -15.91 5.46 -4.48
CA GLN A 98 -16.46 4.48 -3.53
C GLN A 98 -15.36 3.63 -2.89
N ALA A 99 -14.35 3.22 -3.65
CA ALA A 99 -13.21 2.48 -3.13
C ALA A 99 -12.45 3.30 -2.06
N GLY A 100 -12.18 4.58 -2.34
CA GLY A 100 -11.57 5.50 -1.39
C GLY A 100 -12.43 5.72 -0.14
N LEU A 101 -13.76 5.83 -0.29
CA LEU A 101 -14.68 5.97 0.83
C LEU A 101 -14.66 4.73 1.75
N LEU A 102 -14.67 3.52 1.18
CA LEU A 102 -14.59 2.29 1.97
C LEU A 102 -13.25 2.15 2.70
N MET A 103 -12.16 2.62 2.10
CA MET A 103 -10.85 2.65 2.75
C MET A 103 -10.79 3.60 3.97
N ALA A 104 -11.71 4.56 4.09
CA ALA A 104 -11.84 5.38 5.30
C ALA A 104 -12.25 4.55 6.54
N LEU A 105 -12.72 3.31 6.36
CA LEU A 105 -13.01 2.38 7.46
C LEU A 105 -11.74 1.77 8.08
N VAL A 106 -10.62 1.73 7.35
CA VAL A 106 -9.34 1.17 7.84
C VAL A 106 -8.88 1.78 9.17
N PRO A 107 -8.85 3.11 9.37
CA PRO A 107 -8.48 3.68 10.67
C PRO A 107 -9.48 3.31 11.78
N ILE A 108 -10.76 3.12 11.47
CA ILE A 108 -11.76 2.67 12.44
C ILE A 108 -11.48 1.22 12.85
N SER A 109 -11.22 0.33 11.88
CA SER A 109 -10.84 -1.06 12.16
C SER A 109 -9.52 -1.14 12.95
N THR A 110 -8.57 -0.25 12.65
CA THR A 110 -7.29 -0.15 13.37
C THR A 110 -7.47 0.33 14.81
N LEU A 111 -8.46 1.19 15.09
CA LEU A 111 -8.77 1.64 16.45
C LEU A 111 -9.34 0.51 17.33
N VAL A 112 -10.00 -0.48 16.71
CA VAL A 112 -10.63 -1.61 17.40
C VAL A 112 -9.63 -2.74 17.71
N LEU A 113 -8.59 -2.89 16.88
CA LEU A 113 -7.50 -3.87 17.06
C LEU A 113 -6.50 -3.43 18.14
#